data_AF-A0A2D4VWS1-F1
#
_entry.id   AF-A0A2D4VWS1-F1
#
_cell.length_a   1.000
_cell.length_b   1.000
_cell.length_c   1.000
_cell.angle_alpha   90.00
_cell.angle_beta   90.00
_cell.angle_gamma   90.00
#
_symmetry.space_group_name_H-M   'P 1'
#
loop_
_entity.id
_entity.type
_entity.pdbx_description
1 polymer ?
#
loop_
_entity_poly.entity_id
_entity_poly.type
_entity_poly.pdbx_seq_one_letter_code
_entity_poly.pdbx_strand_id
1 'polypeptide(L)'
;MTISALLNELADIFAADVAIETHARAALQSAALQSAAHQQISGHVDRQPAPAGYPAPPPAPLVSIMTASDALPVCQHLLQLPLDWSPLTTSSHPLFIKHSQPTVHIELVRPGGLVHAD
;
A
#
# COMPACT_ATOMS: atom_id res chain seq x y z
N MET A 1 -5.22 -7.11 9.86
CA MET A 1 -5.63 -7.19 8.43
C MET A 1 -4.42 -7.63 7.60
N THR A 2 -4.60 -8.41 6.55
CA THR A 2 -3.51 -8.75 5.61
C THR A 2 -3.60 -7.88 4.35
N ILE A 3 -2.54 -7.84 3.54
CA ILE A 3 -2.56 -7.15 2.23
C ILE A 3 -3.62 -7.76 1.31
N SER A 4 -3.72 -9.09 1.26
CA SER A 4 -4.75 -9.78 0.47
C SER A 4 -6.17 -9.39 0.92
N ALA A 5 -6.41 -9.28 2.24
CA ALA A 5 -7.70 -8.82 2.76
C ALA A 5 -8.01 -7.37 2.37
N LEU A 6 -7.04 -6.46 2.48
CA LEU A 6 -7.19 -5.07 2.04
C LEU A 6 -7.54 -4.99 0.54
N LEU A 7 -6.83 -5.74 -0.31
CA LEU A 7 -7.05 -5.73 -1.75
C LEU A 7 -8.44 -6.25 -2.14
N ASN A 8 -8.95 -7.28 -1.45
CA ASN A 8 -10.32 -7.77 -1.67
C ASN A 8 -11.38 -6.75 -1.23
N GLU A 9 -11.22 -6.13 -0.05
CA GLU A 9 -12.10 -5.05 0.41
C GLU A 9 -12.13 -3.87 -0.57
N LEU A 10 -10.98 -3.50 -1.14
CA LEU A 10 -10.91 -2.48 -2.19
C LEU A 10 -11.60 -2.94 -3.49
N ALA A 11 -11.48 -4.22 -3.86
CA ALA A 11 -12.13 -4.75 -5.05
C ALA A 11 -13.66 -4.65 -4.96
N ASP A 12 -14.21 -4.85 -3.76
CA ASP A 12 -15.65 -4.78 -3.51
C ASP A 12 -16.23 -3.36 -3.68
N ILE A 13 -15.39 -2.32 -3.61
CA ILE A 13 -15.80 -0.93 -3.88
C ILE A 13 -16.12 -0.73 -5.37
N PHE A 14 -15.39 -1.39 -6.26
CA PHE A 14 -15.53 -1.26 -7.71
C PHE A 14 -16.66 -2.16 -8.23
N ALA A 15 -17.90 -1.93 -7.78
CA ALA A 15 -19.04 -2.83 -7.97
C ALA A 15 -19.82 -2.65 -9.29
N ALA A 16 -19.65 -1.53 -9.99
CA ALA A 16 -20.45 -1.25 -11.19
C ALA A 16 -20.01 -2.04 -12.42
N ASP A 17 -20.96 -2.31 -13.32
CA ASP A 17 -20.73 -2.97 -14.61
C ASP A 17 -20.28 -1.96 -15.67
N VAL A 18 -19.15 -1.29 -15.38
CA VAL A 18 -18.46 -0.42 -16.32
C VAL A 18 -17.02 -0.91 -16.49
N ALA A 19 -16.46 -0.73 -17.69
CA ALA A 19 -15.18 -1.32 -18.07
C ALA A 19 -14.04 -0.95 -17.11
N ILE A 20 -13.99 0.30 -16.64
CA ILE A 20 -12.94 0.78 -15.73
C ILE A 20 -13.02 0.10 -14.35
N GLU A 21 -14.22 -0.08 -13.79
CA GLU A 21 -14.41 -0.73 -12.50
C GLU A 21 -14.18 -2.23 -12.59
N THR A 22 -14.63 -2.86 -13.68
CA THR A 22 -14.38 -4.29 -13.93
C THR A 22 -12.88 -4.57 -14.00
N HIS A 23 -12.12 -3.70 -14.71
CA HIS A 23 -10.67 -3.84 -14.81
C HIS A 23 -9.98 -3.61 -13.46
N ALA A 24 -10.36 -2.56 -12.71
CA ALA A 24 -9.82 -2.29 -11.39
C ALA A 24 -10.07 -3.46 -10.41
N ARG A 25 -11.30 -3.99 -10.39
CA ARG A 25 -11.68 -5.15 -9.58
C ARG A 25 -10.83 -6.37 -9.93
N ALA A 26 -10.70 -6.70 -11.21
CA ALA A 26 -9.91 -7.85 -11.66
C ALA A 26 -8.42 -7.72 -11.28
N ALA A 27 -7.85 -6.52 -11.43
CA ALA A 27 -6.46 -6.25 -11.05
C ALA A 27 -6.24 -6.42 -9.54
N LEU A 28 -7.16 -5.90 -8.71
CA LEU A 28 -7.09 -6.04 -7.25
C LEU A 28 -7.26 -7.49 -6.79
N GLN A 29 -8.17 -8.26 -7.39
CA GLN A 29 -8.38 -9.68 -7.09
C GLN A 29 -7.17 -10.53 -7.49
N SER A 30 -6.61 -10.28 -8.67
CA SER A 30 -5.36 -10.93 -9.12
C SER A 30 -4.22 -10.63 -8.13
N ALA A 31 -4.09 -9.36 -7.73
CA ALA A 31 -3.08 -8.94 -6.78
C ALA A 31 -3.27 -9.56 -5.39
N ALA A 32 -4.52 -9.71 -4.95
CA ALA A 32 -4.86 -10.35 -3.67
C ALA A 32 -4.46 -11.83 -3.66
N LEU A 33 -4.66 -12.54 -4.78
CA LEU A 33 -4.27 -13.94 -4.95
C LEU A 33 -2.75 -14.09 -4.94
N GLN A 34 -2.03 -13.26 -5.70
CA GLN A 34 -0.56 -13.26 -5.73
C GLN A 34 0.04 -12.95 -4.35
N SER A 35 -0.54 -11.98 -3.63
CA SER A 35 -0.11 -11.63 -2.27
C SER A 35 -0.30 -12.78 -1.28
N ALA A 36 -1.42 -13.52 -1.39
CA ALA A 36 -1.68 -14.69 -0.56
C ALA A 36 -0.70 -15.82 -0.87
N ALA A 37 -0.42 -16.09 -2.15
CA ALA A 37 0.52 -17.12 -2.59
C ALA A 37 1.96 -16.84 -2.10
N HIS A 38 2.42 -15.59 -2.18
CA HIS A 38 3.75 -15.20 -1.67
C HIS A 38 3.90 -15.38 -0.15
N GLN A 39 2.81 -15.24 0.62
CA GLN A 39 2.83 -15.52 2.06
C GLN A 39 2.94 -17.03 2.37
N GLN A 40 2.51 -17.90 1.45
CA GLN A 40 2.59 -19.37 1.61
C GLN A 40 3.93 -19.96 1.16
N ILE A 41 4.66 -19.29 0.25
CA ILE A 41 5.93 -19.78 -0.34
C ILE A 41 7.17 -19.27 0.43
N SER A 42 6.99 -18.55 1.55
CA SER A 42 8.10 -18.09 2.40
C SER A 42 8.79 -19.22 3.21
N GLY A 43 8.89 -20.41 2.63
CA GLY A 43 9.91 -21.41 2.91
C GLY A 43 10.78 -21.56 1.67
N HIS A 44 11.85 -20.76 1.59
CA HIS A 44 12.96 -20.90 0.64
C HIS A 44 12.69 -20.51 -0.83
N VAL A 45 12.80 -19.20 -1.12
CA VAL A 45 13.21 -18.72 -2.45
C VAL A 45 14.26 -17.63 -2.23
N ASP A 46 15.41 -17.78 -2.90
CA ASP A 46 16.48 -16.78 -2.94
C ASP A 46 15.92 -15.43 -3.39
N ARG A 47 15.65 -14.57 -2.39
CA ARG A 47 15.25 -13.20 -2.59
C ARG A 47 16.48 -12.45 -3.08
N GLN A 48 16.48 -12.01 -4.34
CA GLN A 48 17.39 -10.96 -4.78
C GLN A 48 17.31 -9.82 -3.75
N PRO A 49 18.41 -9.44 -3.08
CA PRO A 49 18.33 -8.53 -1.96
C PRO A 49 17.75 -7.21 -2.45
N ALA A 50 16.56 -6.87 -1.95
CA ALA A 50 16.02 -5.54 -2.11
C ALA A 50 17.08 -4.55 -1.59
N PRO A 51 17.34 -3.42 -2.28
CA PRO A 51 18.25 -2.41 -1.75
C PRO A 51 17.81 -2.04 -0.33
N ALA A 52 18.79 -1.90 0.56
CA ALA A 52 18.57 -1.65 1.99
C ALA A 52 17.58 -0.48 2.18
N GLY A 53 16.39 -0.75 2.74
CA GLY A 53 15.40 0.30 3.00
C GLY A 53 13.92 -0.04 2.80
N TYR A 54 13.55 -1.27 2.39
CA TYR A 54 12.14 -1.64 2.21
C TYR A 54 11.57 -2.54 3.32
N PRO A 55 10.30 -2.32 3.73
CA PRO A 55 9.51 -1.11 3.48
C PRO A 55 10.01 0.08 4.32
N ALA A 56 10.00 1.30 3.78
CA ALA A 56 10.30 2.49 4.56
C ALA A 56 9.26 2.64 5.70
N PRO A 57 9.66 2.98 6.93
CA PRO A 57 8.72 3.15 8.03
C PRO A 57 7.85 4.40 7.83
N PRO A 58 6.62 4.43 8.38
CA PRO A 58 5.75 5.59 8.28
C PRO A 58 6.38 6.83 8.95
N PRO A 59 6.31 8.01 8.33
CA PRO A 59 6.80 9.24 8.93
C PRO A 59 6.11 9.55 10.27
N ALA A 60 6.86 10.05 11.26
CA ALA A 60 6.31 10.36 12.57
C ALA A 60 5.09 11.32 12.55
N PRO A 61 5.04 12.37 11.69
CA PRO A 61 3.85 13.21 11.56
C PRO A 61 2.61 12.44 11.09
N LEU A 62 2.78 11.48 10.17
CA LEU A 62 1.69 10.61 9.71
C LEU A 62 1.23 9.68 10.82
N VAL A 63 2.16 9.04 11.55
CA VAL A 63 1.83 8.16 12.68
C VAL A 63 1.04 8.91 13.74
N SER A 64 1.46 10.14 14.08
CA SER A 64 0.75 10.98 15.05
C SER A 64 -0.71 11.24 14.64
N ILE A 65 -0.99 11.42 13.34
CA ILE A 65 -2.35 11.60 12.84
C ILE A 65 -3.13 10.28 12.86
N MET A 66 -2.51 9.20 12.39
CA MET A 66 -3.14 7.88 12.30
C MET A 66 -3.39 7.21 13.66
N THR A 67 -2.82 7.76 14.74
CA THR A 67 -2.98 7.28 16.13
C THR A 67 -3.68 8.29 17.04
N ALA A 68 -4.17 9.40 16.51
CA ALA A 68 -4.95 10.38 17.26
C ALA A 68 -6.23 9.75 17.84
N SER A 69 -6.78 10.33 18.91
CA SER A 69 -7.94 9.78 19.61
C SER A 69 -9.22 9.73 18.76
N ASP A 70 -9.30 10.59 17.74
CA ASP A 70 -10.39 10.69 16.77
C ASP A 70 -10.06 10.05 15.42
N ALA A 71 -8.92 9.36 15.30
CA ALA A 71 -8.55 8.64 14.09
C ALA A 71 -9.52 7.47 13.84
N LEU A 72 -9.81 7.23 12.55
CA LEU A 72 -10.66 6.11 12.16
C LEU A 72 -9.98 4.77 12.49
N PRO A 73 -10.72 3.72 12.91
CA PRO A 73 -10.13 2.42 13.25
C PRO A 73 -9.26 1.81 12.14
N VAL A 74 -9.58 2.10 10.87
CA VAL A 74 -8.80 1.66 9.71
C VAL A 74 -7.35 2.14 9.74
N CYS A 75 -7.07 3.30 10.35
CA CYS A 75 -5.71 3.85 10.43
C CYS A 75 -4.77 2.91 11.21
N GLN A 76 -5.24 2.34 12.32
CA GLN A 76 -4.44 1.36 13.09
C GLN A 76 -4.18 0.08 12.28
N HIS A 77 -5.19 -0.39 11.52
CA HIS A 77 -5.01 -1.56 10.66
C HIS A 77 -4.02 -1.30 9.53
N LEU A 78 -4.04 -0.11 8.92
CA LEU A 78 -3.11 0.27 7.86
C LEU A 78 -1.67 0.34 8.37
N LEU A 79 -1.43 0.93 9.55
CA LEU A 79 -0.08 1.01 10.16
C LEU A 79 0.56 -0.34 10.45
N GLN A 80 -0.23 -1.41 10.54
CA GLN A 80 0.26 -2.78 10.76
C GLN A 80 0.64 -3.49 9.46
N LEU A 81 0.28 -2.94 8.29
CA LEU A 81 0.59 -3.55 7.02
C LEU A 81 2.03 -3.22 6.59
N PRO A 82 2.71 -4.17 5.90
CA PRO A 82 4.06 -3.96 5.38
C PRO A 82 4.03 -3.11 4.09
N LEU A 83 3.52 -1.89 4.18
CA LEU A 83 3.44 -0.92 3.08
C LEU A 83 4.73 -0.11 3.00
N ASP A 84 5.14 0.26 1.79
CA ASP A 84 6.25 1.20 1.61
C ASP A 84 5.75 2.64 1.81
N TRP A 85 6.04 3.22 2.98
CA TRP A 85 5.56 4.54 3.38
C TRP A 85 6.44 5.67 2.81
N SER A 86 6.70 5.62 1.51
CA SER A 86 7.58 6.55 0.82
C SER A 86 7.05 7.99 0.86
N PRO A 87 7.86 8.98 1.30
CA PRO A 87 7.48 10.40 1.28
C PRO A 87 7.27 10.92 -0.15
N LEU A 88 6.44 11.96 -0.27
CA LEU A 88 6.28 12.65 -1.54
C LEU A 88 7.54 13.45 -1.92
N THR A 89 8.07 13.19 -3.11
CA THR A 89 9.26 13.86 -3.68
C THR A 89 8.96 14.66 -4.95
N THR A 90 7.68 14.91 -5.24
CA THR A 90 7.22 15.52 -6.50
C THR A 90 7.58 17.01 -6.65
N SER A 91 8.06 17.66 -5.59
CA SER A 91 8.50 19.06 -5.64
C SER A 91 9.55 19.35 -4.57
N SER A 92 10.52 20.21 -4.91
CA SER A 92 11.54 20.72 -4.00
C SER A 92 11.17 22.05 -3.34
N HIS A 93 9.97 22.58 -3.61
CA HIS A 93 9.53 23.87 -3.07
C HIS A 93 9.40 23.80 -1.53
N PRO A 94 9.96 24.74 -0.75
CA PRO A 94 9.98 24.65 0.72
C PRO A 94 8.59 24.51 1.35
N LEU A 95 7.59 25.22 0.83
CA LEU A 95 6.21 25.09 1.28
C LEU A 95 5.64 23.69 0.99
N PHE A 96 5.94 23.11 -0.17
CA PHE A 96 5.48 21.76 -0.51
C PHE A 96 6.06 20.74 0.49
N ILE A 97 7.37 20.78 0.71
CA ILE A 97 8.07 19.89 1.66
C ILE A 97 7.49 20.02 3.07
N LYS A 98 7.17 21.25 3.50
CA LYS A 98 6.57 21.50 4.82
C LYS A 98 5.17 20.89 4.93
N HIS A 99 4.35 21.00 3.88
CA HIS A 99 2.98 20.52 3.90
C HIS A 99 2.85 19.02 3.58
N SER A 100 3.85 18.41 2.95
CA SER A 100 3.85 16.98 2.62
C SER A 100 4.38 16.07 3.74
N GLN A 101 4.87 16.63 4.86
CA GLN A 101 5.38 15.84 6.00
C GLN A 101 4.43 14.74 6.51
N PRO A 102 3.11 14.97 6.64
CA PRO A 102 2.16 13.93 7.03
C PRO A 102 1.58 13.16 5.84
N THR A 103 2.18 13.25 4.65
CA THR A 103 1.64 12.65 3.43
C THR A 103 2.66 11.68 2.82
N VAL A 104 2.16 10.49 2.47
CA VAL A 104 2.93 9.47 1.77
C VAL A 104 2.20 9.05 0.50
N HIS A 105 2.93 8.41 -0.41
CA HIS A 105 2.34 7.73 -1.55
C HIS A 105 2.63 6.24 -1.43
N ILE A 106 1.60 5.42 -1.51
CA ILE A 106 1.70 3.96 -1.44
C ILE A 106 1.13 3.39 -2.73
N GLU A 107 1.94 2.59 -3.41
CA GLU A 107 1.54 1.90 -4.62
C GLU A 107 1.20 0.43 -4.35
N LEU A 108 -0.08 0.09 -4.47
CA LEU A 108 -0.56 -1.27 -4.20
C LEU A 108 -0.44 -2.20 -5.41
N VAL A 109 -0.75 -1.70 -6.62
CA VAL A 109 -0.80 -2.48 -7.87
C VAL A 109 -0.15 -1.71 -9.02
N ARG A 110 1.06 -2.11 -9.45
CA ARG A 110 1.81 -1.65 -10.66
C ARG A 110 3.11 -2.47 -10.77
N PRO A 111 3.82 -2.48 -11.91
CA PRO A 111 5.22 -2.92 -12.01
C PRO A 111 6.18 -2.50 -10.88
N GLY A 112 5.96 -1.36 -10.20
CA GLY A 112 6.77 -0.92 -9.05
C GLY A 112 6.07 -1.04 -7.69
N GLY A 113 4.85 -1.58 -7.66
CA GLY A 113 4.00 -1.68 -6.47
C GLY A 113 4.25 -2.94 -5.65
N LEU A 114 3.48 -3.07 -4.56
CA LEU A 114 3.54 -4.24 -3.68
C LEU A 114 3.19 -5.55 -4.43
N VAL A 115 2.38 -5.44 -5.48
CA VAL A 115 2.01 -6.56 -6.35
C VAL A 115 2.19 -6.18 -7.81
N HIS A 116 2.84 -7.07 -8.56
CA HIS A 116 3.13 -6.87 -9.98
C HIS A 116 1.92 -7.30 -10.81
N ALA A 117 1.29 -6.34 -11.48
CA ALA A 117 0.34 -6.64 -12.55
C ALA A 117 1.11 -6.65 -13.88
N ASP A 118 1.08 -7.78 -14.58
CA ASP A 118 1.63 -7.96 -15.93
C ASP A 118 0.87 -7.12 -16.97
#